data_AF-A0A929L5I4-F1
#
_entry.id   AF-A0A929L5I4-F1
#
_cell.length_a   1.000
_cell.length_b   1.000
_cell.length_c   1.000
_cell.angle_alpha   90.00
_cell.angle_beta   90.00
_cell.angle_gamma   90.00
#
_symmetry.space_group_name_H-M   'P 1'
#
loop_
_entity.id
_entity.type
_entity.pdbx_description
1 polymer ?
#
loop_
_entity_poly.entity_id
_entity_poly.type
_entity_poly.pdbx_seq_one_letter_code
_entity_poly.pdbx_strand_id
1 'polypeptide(L)' 'MNPIVKELTEIQGKKHIVTSIEYDTPTEASQDVVFDTVRDILANDLEAFSKITFDVEPDGSKVKVEVSESRS' A
#
# COMPACT_ATOMS: atom_id res chain seq x y z
N MET A 1 -0.42 -12.58 -7.97
CA MET A 1 -1.20 -11.38 -8.31
C MET A 1 -2.45 -11.81 -9.07
N ASN A 2 -3.60 -11.19 -8.81
CA ASN A 2 -4.83 -11.49 -9.55
C ASN A 2 -4.59 -11.24 -11.06
N PRO A 3 -4.99 -12.16 -11.96
CA PRO A 3 -4.72 -12.03 -13.40
C PRO A 3 -5.28 -10.73 -13.99
N ILE A 4 -6.44 -10.27 -13.53
CA ILE A 4 -7.06 -9.01 -14.00
C ILE A 4 -6.19 -7.81 -13.63
N VAL A 5 -5.66 -7.76 -12.40
CA VAL A 5 -4.79 -6.66 -11.96
C VAL A 5 -3.53 -6.63 -12.81
N LYS A 6 -2.94 -7.79 -13.12
CA LYS A 6 -1.79 -7.88 -14.00
C LYS A 6 -2.10 -7.30 -15.39
N GLU A 7 -3.19 -7.74 -16.02
CA GLU A 7 -3.59 -7.26 -17.36
C GLU A 7 -3.81 -5.74 -17.39
N LEU A 8 -4.46 -5.16 -16.37
CA LEU A 8 -4.64 -3.71 -16.25
C LEU A 8 -3.30 -2.96 -16.16
N THR A 9 -2.32 -3.53 -15.46
CA THR A 9 -0.99 -2.93 -15.32
C THR A 9 -0.10 -3.09 -16.56
N GLU A 10 -0.46 -3.92 -17.55
CA GLU A 10 0.32 -4.11 -18.77
C GLU A 10 -0.12 -3.22 -19.94
N ILE A 11 -1.28 -2.54 -19.82
CA ILE A 11 -1.79 -1.61 -20.84
C ILE A 11 -0.77 -0.48 -21.10
N GLN A 12 -0.45 -0.25 -22.38
CA GLN A 12 0.43 0.83 -22.82
C GLN A 12 -0.24 2.20 -22.64
N GLY A 13 0.48 3.14 -22.03
CA GLY A 13 0.00 4.49 -21.78
C GLY A 13 0.37 4.99 -20.38
N LYS A 14 0.23 6.30 -20.18
CA LYS A 14 0.39 6.91 -18.86
C LYS A 14 -0.68 6.38 -17.93
N LYS A 15 -0.27 5.88 -16.76
CA LYS A 15 -1.19 5.35 -15.77
C LYS A 15 -0.75 5.74 -14.37
N HIS A 16 -1.76 5.93 -13.54
CA HIS A 16 -1.61 6.12 -12.11
C HIS A 16 -2.14 4.85 -11.44
N ILE A 17 -1.28 4.17 -10.70
CA ILE A 17 -1.63 2.93 -10.00
C ILE A 17 -1.74 3.28 -8.52
N VAL A 18 -2.89 2.96 -7.92
CA VAL A 18 -3.11 3.09 -6.48
C VAL A 18 -3.38 1.70 -5.93
N THR A 19 -2.56 1.27 -4.99
CA THR A 19 -2.75 0.02 -4.26
C THR A 19 -3.13 0.35 -2.82
N SER A 20 -4.31 -0.10 -2.41
CA SER A 20 -4.82 0.08 -1.04
C SER A 20 -4.99 -1.29 -0.39
N ILE A 21 -4.44 -1.46 0.81
CA ILE A 21 -4.58 -2.67 1.62
C ILE A 21 -5.05 -2.27 3.00
N GLU A 22 -6.08 -2.96 3.50
CA GLU A 22 -6.59 -2.81 4.86
C GLU A 22 -6.18 -4.03 5.67
N TYR A 23 -5.63 -3.79 6.85
CA TYR A 23 -5.19 -4.80 7.79
C TYR A 23 -6.06 -4.72 9.03
N ASP A 24 -6.70 -5.83 9.40
CA ASP A 24 -7.34 -5.95 10.71
C ASP A 24 -6.27 -6.03 11.80
N THR A 25 -6.26 -5.04 12.68
CA THR A 25 -5.30 -4.87 13.77
C THR A 25 -6.04 -4.85 15.11
N PRO A 26 -6.22 -5.99 15.78
CA PRO A 26 -6.99 -6.06 17.03
C PRO A 26 -6.35 -5.33 18.21
N THR A 27 -5.09 -4.90 18.07
CA THR A 27 -4.31 -4.22 19.12
C THR A 27 -3.40 -3.16 18.52
N GLU A 28 -3.00 -2.16 19.32
CA GLU A 28 -1.99 -1.17 18.92
C GLU A 28 -0.67 -1.83 18.52
N ALA A 29 -0.23 -2.88 19.25
CA ALA A 29 0.98 -3.62 18.90
C ALA A 29 0.91 -4.27 17.49
N SER A 30 -0.27 -4.71 17.06
CA SER A 30 -0.44 -5.21 15.69
C SER A 30 -0.41 -4.10 14.64
N GLN A 31 -0.75 -2.86 15.00
CA GLN A 31 -0.60 -1.71 14.10
C GLN A 31 0.88 -1.39 13.88
N ASP A 32 1.68 -1.37 14.94
CA ASP A 32 3.12 -1.12 14.87
C ASP A 32 3.83 -2.17 13.99
N VAL A 33 3.45 -3.45 14.15
CA VAL A 33 3.97 -4.54 13.31
C VAL A 33 3.63 -4.32 11.83
N VAL A 34 2.40 -3.89 11.50
CA VAL A 34 2.02 -3.57 10.12
C VAL A 34 2.85 -2.41 9.60
N PHE A 35 3.03 -1.35 10.39
CA PHE A 35 3.80 -0.18 10.00
C PHE A 35 5.26 -0.53 9.70
N ASP A 36 5.94 -1.20 10.62
CA ASP A 36 7.35 -1.60 10.45
C ASP A 36 7.53 -2.54 9.27
N THR A 37 6.64 -3.53 9.13
CA THR A 37 6.72 -4.50 8.02
C THR A 37 6.56 -3.82 6.68
N VAL A 38 5.55 -2.95 6.53
CA VAL A 38 5.32 -2.24 5.27
C VAL A 38 6.47 -1.28 4.99
N ARG A 39 6.96 -0.57 6.00
CA ARG A 39 8.13 0.31 5.85
C ARG A 39 9.34 -0.45 5.33
N ASP A 40 9.64 -1.63 5.88
CA ASP A 40 10.78 -2.46 5.46
C ASP A 40 10.61 -3.00 4.03
N ILE A 41 9.39 -3.37 3.63
CA ILE A 41 9.08 -3.78 2.26
C ILE A 41 9.34 -2.63 1.29
N LEU A 42 8.79 -1.45 1.59
CA LEU A 42 8.87 -0.28 0.71
C LEU A 42 10.27 0.35 0.70
N ALA A 43 11.08 0.16 1.75
CA ALA A 43 12.43 0.73 1.87
C ALA A 43 13.35 0.39 0.68
N ASN A 44 13.14 -0.75 0.03
CA ASN A 44 13.96 -1.20 -1.10
C ASN A 44 13.60 -0.53 -2.44
N ASP A 45 12.44 0.13 -2.55
CA ASP A 45 11.94 0.67 -3.82
C ASP A 45 11.14 1.97 -3.63
N LEU A 46 11.54 2.81 -2.66
CA LEU A 46 10.83 4.04 -2.32
C LEU A 46 10.69 5.00 -3.52
N GLU A 47 11.65 4.98 -4.45
CA GLU A 47 11.66 5.84 -5.64
C GLU A 47 10.57 5.48 -6.65
N ALA A 48 10.03 4.26 -6.61
CA ALA A 48 8.92 3.84 -7.47
C ALA A 48 7.57 4.45 -7.05
N PHE A 49 7.46 4.95 -5.82
CA PHE A 49 6.21 5.44 -5.24
C PHE A 49 6.18 6.97 -5.19
N SER A 50 5.10 7.56 -5.69
CA SER A 50 4.86 9.00 -5.63
C SER A 50 4.19 9.44 -4.32
N LYS A 51 3.50 8.52 -3.64
CA LYS A 51 2.82 8.76 -2.36
C LYS A 51 2.66 7.46 -1.59
N ILE A 52 2.85 7.51 -0.28
CA ILE A 52 2.60 6.43 0.67
C ILE A 52 1.80 7.02 1.84
N THR A 53 0.68 6.41 2.23
CA THR A 53 -0.09 6.78 3.44
C THR A 53 -0.34 5.58 4.34
N PHE A 54 -0.45 5.88 5.63
CA PHE A 54 -0.80 4.94 6.70
C PHE A 54 -1.88 5.60 7.53
N ASP A 55 -3.10 5.09 7.42
CA ASP A 55 -4.29 5.64 8.07
C ASP A 55 -4.84 4.60 9.04
N VAL A 56 -4.85 4.90 10.34
CA VAL A 56 -5.46 4.04 11.36
C VAL A 56 -6.93 4.42 11.51
N GLU A 57 -7.83 3.43 11.47
CA GLU A 57 -9.26 3.70 11.70
C GLU A 57 -9.48 4.32 13.10
N PRO A 58 -10.50 5.18 13.29
CA PRO A 58 -10.72 5.87 14.57
C PRO A 58 -10.93 4.94 15.77
N ASP A 59 -11.38 3.71 15.53
CA ASP A 59 -11.57 2.67 16.56
C ASP A 59 -10.31 1.83 16.81
N GLY A 60 -9.22 2.10 16.09
CA GLY A 60 -7.96 1.36 16.17
C GLY A 60 -8.04 -0.07 15.63
N SER A 61 -9.16 -0.49 15.04
CA SER A 61 -9.36 -1.88 14.65
C SER A 61 -8.68 -2.22 13.33
N LYS A 62 -8.36 -1.23 12.50
CA LYS A 62 -7.67 -1.44 11.24
C LYS A 62 -6.63 -0.39 10.91
N VAL A 63 -5.68 -0.79 10.08
CA VAL A 63 -4.71 0.08 9.43
C VAL A 63 -4.92 -0.03 7.92
N LYS A 64 -5.13 1.11 7.27
CA LYS A 64 -5.19 1.25 5.82
C LYS A 64 -3.85 1.77 5.33
N VAL A 65 -3.27 1.07 4.36
CA VAL A 65 -2.04 1.46 3.68
C VAL A 65 -2.37 1.73 2.23
N GLU A 66 -2.04 2.92 1.74
CA GLU A 66 -2.18 3.31 0.35
C GLU A 66 -0.80 3.65 -0.23
N VAL A 67 -0.45 3.01 -1.34
CA VAL A 67 0.74 3.36 -2.13
C VAL A 67 0.32 3.75 -3.54
N SER A 68 0.88 4.85 -4.03
CA SER A 68 0.63 5.36 -5.37
C SER A 68 1.91 5.32 -6.20
N GLU A 69 1.81 4.82 -7.42
CA GLU A 69 2.89 4.82 -8.41
C GLU A 69 2.51 5.73 -9.58
N SER A 70 3.50 6.47 -10.08
CA SER A 70 3.37 7.29 -11.28
C SER A 70 4.33 6.74 -12.33
N ARG A 71 3.84 5.85 -13.20
CA ARG A 71 4.64 5.32 -14.31
C ARG A 71 4.36 6.15 -15.56
N SER A 72 5.34 6.98 -15.94
CA SER A 72 5.33 7.85 -17.11
C SER A 72 5.61 7.11 -18.41
#